data_AF-A0AAV5DM20-F1
#
_entry.id   AF-A0AAV5DM20-F1
#
_cell.length_a   1.000
_cell.length_b   1.000
_cell.length_c   1.000
_cell.angle_alpha   90.00
_cell.angle_beta   90.00
_cell.angle_gamma   90.00
#
_symmetry.space_group_name_H-M   'P 1'
#
loop_
_entity.id
_entity.type
_entity.pdbx_description
1 polymer ?
#
loop_
_entity_poly.entity_id
_entity_poly.type
_entity_poly.pdbx_seq_one_letter_code
_entity_poly.pdbx_strand_id
1 'polypeptide(L)'
;MMALELPPGVLAAIDSLRRAYIWVGEEKTSGAMCMVAWDRVAMPKHCGSLGVRDLRAQNQCLLLKLLHHLHSIGDSSWAAWVHEHADIPMMEDDLAGQHWGMLREFMPMYQDLSIVEIDDGATTSF
;
A
#
# COMPACT_ATOMS: atom_id res chain seq x y z
N MET A 1 1.64 -10.03 -1.56
CA MET A 1 1.14 -9.24 -0.42
C MET A 1 2.29 -8.39 0.09
N MET A 2 2.09 -7.09 0.34
CA MET A 2 3.09 -6.31 1.06
C MET A 2 2.53 -6.05 2.45
N ALA A 3 3.27 -6.48 3.48
CA ALA A 3 2.83 -6.43 4.86
C ALA A 3 3.32 -5.16 5.59
N LEU A 4 4.24 -4.40 5.02
CA LEU A 4 4.86 -3.27 5.70
C LEU A 4 4.87 -2.04 4.80
N GLU A 5 4.77 -0.87 5.43
CA GLU A 5 5.09 0.38 4.76
C GLU A 5 6.60 0.43 4.50
N LEU A 6 6.96 0.75 3.26
CA LEU A 6 8.36 0.83 2.85
C LEU A 6 8.96 2.16 3.33
N PRO A 7 10.11 2.15 4.02
CA PRO A 7 10.79 3.38 4.38
C PRO A 7 11.11 4.22 3.13
N PRO A 8 11.00 5.56 3.21
CA PRO A 8 11.29 6.44 2.07
C PRO A 8 12.68 6.23 1.45
N GLY A 9 13.68 5.87 2.27
CA GLY A 9 15.03 5.56 1.80
C GLY A 9 15.10 4.31 0.92
N VAL A 10 14.29 3.28 1.21
CA VAL A 10 14.21 2.06 0.39
C VAL A 10 13.55 2.38 -0.95
N LEU A 11 12.45 3.15 -0.93
CA LEU A 11 11.79 3.61 -2.14
C LEU A 11 12.75 4.42 -3.02
N ALA A 12 13.48 5.36 -2.43
CA ALA A 12 14.47 6.18 -3.13
C ALA A 12 15.63 5.35 -3.72
N ALA A 13 16.11 4.35 -2.99
CA ALA A 13 17.15 3.45 -3.46
C ALA A 13 16.68 2.62 -4.68
N ILE A 14 15.47 2.07 -4.62
CA ILE A 14 14.88 1.32 -5.73
C ILE A 14 14.67 2.23 -6.94
N ASP A 15 14.14 3.44 -6.72
CA ASP A 15 13.92 4.40 -7.81
C ASP A 15 15.23 4.90 -8.41
N SER A 16 16.30 5.03 -7.63
CA SER A 16 17.64 5.32 -8.14
C SER A 16 18.12 4.25 -9.13
N LEU A 17 17.96 2.97 -8.79
CA LEU A 17 18.31 1.85 -9.67
C LEU A 17 17.47 1.84 -10.94
N ARG A 18 16.15 2.09 -10.81
CA ARG A 18 15.25 2.17 -11.97
C ARG A 18 15.61 3.32 -12.90
N ARG A 19 15.95 4.49 -12.35
CA ARG A 19 16.43 5.64 -13.14
C ARG A 19 17.72 5.31 -13.87
N ALA A 20 18.66 4.64 -13.22
CA ALA A 20 19.93 4.26 -13.84
C ALA A 20 19.74 3.28 -14.99
N TYR A 21 18.89 2.28 -14.80
CA TYR A 21 18.52 1.34 -15.84
C TYR A 21 17.84 2.02 -17.04
N ILE A 22 16.87 2.90 -16.80
CA ILE A 22 16.08 3.54 -17.87
C ILE A 22 16.91 4.52 -18.70
N TRP A 23 17.75 5.33 -18.05
CA TRP A 23 18.42 6.46 -18.72
C TRP A 23 19.86 6.19 -19.13
N VAL A 24 20.58 5.34 -18.39
CA VAL A 24 22.04 5.17 -18.56
C VAL A 24 22.39 3.75 -18.97
N GLY A 25 21.61 2.75 -18.54
CA GLY A 25 21.95 1.32 -18.74
C GLY A 25 23.08 0.82 -17.83
N GLU A 26 23.46 1.63 -16.84
CA GLU A 26 24.54 1.40 -15.86
C GLU A 26 23.97 1.30 -14.44
N GLU A 27 24.79 0.92 -13.46
CA GLU A 27 24.36 0.75 -12.06
C GLU A 27 24.03 2.08 -11.36
N LYS A 28 24.64 3.20 -11.81
CA LYS A 28 24.51 4.51 -11.17
C LYS A 28 24.05 5.56 -12.17
N THR A 29 23.24 6.50 -11.68
CA THR A 29 22.79 7.66 -12.44
C THR A 29 22.95 8.93 -11.62
N SER A 30 23.15 10.04 -12.32
CA SER A 30 23.16 11.39 -11.78
C SER A 30 21.93 12.12 -12.30
N GLY A 31 21.41 13.09 -11.55
CA GLY A 31 20.23 13.86 -11.94
C GLY A 31 20.36 14.51 -13.32
N ALA A 32 21.58 14.89 -13.72
CA ALA A 32 21.86 15.46 -15.04
C ALA A 32 21.69 14.47 -16.20
N MET A 33 21.70 13.16 -15.94
CA MET A 33 21.51 12.11 -16.94
C MET A 33 20.03 11.74 -17.13
N CYS A 34 19.13 12.20 -16.26
CA CYS A 34 17.70 11.94 -16.35
C CYS A 34 17.02 12.98 -17.25
N MET A 35 16.52 12.58 -18.42
CA MET A 35 15.87 13.50 -19.37
C MET A 35 14.48 13.97 -18.93
N VAL A 36 13.83 13.21 -18.05
CA VAL A 36 12.47 13.50 -17.57
C VAL A 36 12.43 13.39 -16.06
N ALA A 37 11.78 14.36 -15.40
CA ALA A 37 11.52 14.33 -13.97
C ALA A 37 10.77 13.05 -13.59
N TRP A 38 11.19 12.39 -12.52
CA TRP A 38 10.67 11.08 -12.14
C TRP A 38 9.17 11.08 -11.84
N ASP A 39 8.67 12.15 -11.22
CA ASP A 39 7.24 12.33 -10.94
C ASP A 39 6.44 12.34 -12.25
N ARG A 40 7.02 12.88 -13.34
CA ARG A 40 6.40 12.81 -14.66
C ARG A 40 6.45 11.40 -15.21
N VAL A 41 7.58 10.69 -15.08
CA VAL A 41 7.76 9.29 -15.53
C VAL A 41 6.78 8.33 -14.85
N ALA A 42 6.38 8.63 -13.62
CA ALA A 42 5.41 7.85 -12.84
C ALA A 42 3.94 8.10 -13.23
N MET A 43 3.65 9.13 -14.02
CA MET A 43 2.28 9.42 -14.46
C MET A 43 1.71 8.30 -15.36
N PRO A 44 0.37 8.14 -15.41
CA PRO A 44 -0.26 7.19 -16.31
C PRO A 44 0.15 7.37 -17.77
N LYS A 45 0.23 6.26 -18.52
CA LYS A 45 0.62 6.28 -19.95
C LYS A 45 -0.29 7.16 -20.81
N HIS A 46 -1.58 7.24 -20.50
CA HIS A 46 -2.53 8.08 -21.24
C HIS A 46 -2.23 9.59 -21.10
N CYS A 47 -1.46 10.00 -20.08
CA CYS A 47 -0.95 11.36 -19.92
C CYS A 47 0.33 11.63 -20.75
N GLY A 48 0.75 10.71 -21.64
CA GLY A 48 1.96 10.86 -22.44
C GLY A 48 3.27 10.56 -21.70
N SER A 49 3.18 9.79 -20.61
CA SER A 49 4.34 9.37 -19.82
C SER A 49 4.75 7.92 -20.08
N LEU A 50 5.89 7.51 -19.52
CA LEU A 50 6.41 6.14 -19.58
C LEU A 50 5.53 5.15 -18.80
N GLY A 51 4.75 5.63 -17.82
CA GLY A 51 3.86 4.78 -17.01
C GLY A 51 4.61 3.87 -16.06
N VAL A 52 5.75 4.32 -15.53
CA VAL A 52 6.44 3.61 -14.45
C VAL A 52 5.55 3.67 -13.22
N ARG A 53 5.48 2.57 -12.46
CA ARG A 53 4.61 2.52 -11.30
C ARG A 53 5.23 3.26 -10.12
N ASP A 54 4.49 4.23 -9.58
CA ASP A 54 4.80 4.87 -8.30
C ASP A 54 4.79 3.80 -7.19
N LEU A 55 5.96 3.56 -6.58
CA LEU A 55 6.13 2.55 -5.55
C LEU A 55 5.45 2.91 -4.24
N ARG A 56 5.41 4.19 -3.89
CA ARG A 56 4.76 4.66 -2.66
C ARG A 56 3.27 4.42 -2.79
N ALA A 57 2.66 4.92 -3.87
CA ALA A 57 1.24 4.73 -4.12
C ALA A 57 0.90 3.23 -4.21
N GLN A 58 1.72 2.44 -4.91
CA GLN A 58 1.52 0.99 -4.98
C GLN A 58 1.58 0.32 -3.60
N ASN A 59 2.54 0.69 -2.76
CA ASN A 59 2.68 0.14 -1.42
C ASN A 59 1.46 0.46 -0.55
N GLN A 60 1.00 1.71 -0.56
CA GLN A 60 -0.21 2.15 0.13
C GLN A 60 -1.44 1.37 -0.36
N CYS A 61 -1.63 1.23 -1.67
CA CYS A 61 -2.74 0.42 -2.22
C CYS A 61 -2.68 -1.05 -1.79
N LEU A 62 -1.49 -1.63 -1.63
CA LEU A 62 -1.34 -3.01 -1.15
C LEU A 62 -1.67 -3.15 0.34
N LEU A 63 -1.37 -2.12 1.14
CA LEU A 63 -1.74 -2.06 2.56
C LEU A 63 -3.26 -1.88 2.72
N LEU A 64 -3.88 -0.99 1.93
CA LEU A 64 -5.33 -0.85 1.89
C LEU A 64 -6.02 -2.13 1.45
N LYS A 65 -5.44 -2.85 0.47
CA LYS A 65 -5.95 -4.17 0.06
C LYS A 65 -5.83 -5.19 1.20
N LEU A 66 -4.75 -5.15 1.98
CA LEU A 66 -4.59 -6.01 3.16
C LEU A 66 -5.65 -5.71 4.22
N LEU A 67 -5.94 -4.44 4.49
CA LEU A 67 -7.04 -4.00 5.36
C LEU A 67 -8.38 -4.47 4.82
N HIS A 68 -8.63 -4.33 3.52
CA HIS A 68 -9.87 -4.81 2.91
C HIS A 68 -10.06 -6.31 3.15
N HIS A 69 -9.02 -7.12 2.91
CA HIS A 69 -9.05 -8.56 3.18
C HIS A 69 -9.25 -8.90 4.66
N LEU A 70 -8.93 -7.98 5.58
CA LEU A 70 -9.19 -8.15 7.00
C LEU A 70 -10.68 -7.96 7.30
N HIS A 71 -11.34 -6.99 6.66
CA HIS A 71 -12.77 -6.73 6.83
C HIS A 71 -13.67 -7.64 5.97
N SER A 72 -13.14 -8.23 4.89
CA SER A 72 -13.84 -9.23 4.08
C SER A 72 -13.80 -10.60 4.73
N ILE A 73 -14.96 -11.16 5.04
CA ILE A 73 -15.09 -12.48 5.68
C ILE A 73 -14.78 -13.59 4.65
N GLY A 74 -13.92 -14.55 5.04
CA GLY A 74 -13.73 -15.82 4.33
C GLY A 74 -12.54 -15.92 3.38
N ASP A 75 -11.79 -14.84 3.15
CA ASP A 75 -10.76 -14.81 2.09
C ASP A 75 -9.32 -15.11 2.55
N SER A 76 -9.06 -15.26 3.86
CA SER A 76 -7.70 -15.41 4.37
C SER A 76 -7.62 -16.08 5.74
N SER A 77 -6.79 -17.13 5.86
CA SER A 77 -6.46 -17.75 7.16
C SER A 77 -5.76 -16.77 8.12
N TRP A 78 -5.02 -15.79 7.59
CA TRP A 78 -4.46 -14.72 8.40
C TRP A 78 -5.55 -13.82 8.96
N ALA A 79 -6.54 -13.43 8.15
CA ALA A 79 -7.65 -12.61 8.62
C ALA A 79 -8.46 -13.35 9.70
N ALA A 80 -8.78 -14.64 9.48
CA ALA A 80 -9.46 -15.48 10.46
C ALA A 80 -8.70 -15.53 11.80
N TRP A 81 -7.37 -15.72 11.76
CA TRP A 81 -6.55 -15.70 12.96
C TRP A 81 -6.59 -14.33 13.67
N VAL A 82 -6.55 -13.23 12.93
CA VAL A 82 -6.64 -11.88 13.52
C VAL A 82 -8.01 -11.66 14.17
N HIS A 83 -9.11 -12.07 13.53
CA HIS A 83 -10.47 -11.98 14.10
C HIS A 83 -10.61 -12.77 15.40
N GLU A 84 -9.88 -13.88 15.57
CA GLU A 84 -9.88 -14.65 16.83
C GLU A 84 -9.09 -13.97 17.97
N HIS A 85 -8.17 -13.07 17.64
CA HIS A 85 -7.18 -12.54 18.58
C HIS A 85 -7.24 -11.01 18.78
N ALA A 86 -8.05 -10.29 18.00
CA ALA A 86 -8.15 -8.83 18.06
C ALA A 86 -9.51 -8.32 17.60
N ASP A 87 -9.95 -7.22 18.22
CA ASP A 87 -11.15 -6.51 17.80
C ASP A 87 -10.87 -5.63 16.57
N ILE A 88 -11.54 -5.92 15.46
CA ILE A 88 -11.25 -5.37 14.13
C ILE A 88 -11.96 -4.02 13.83
N PRO A 89 -13.22 -3.76 14.25
CA PRO A 89 -13.94 -2.54 13.91
C PRO A 89 -13.26 -1.27 14.43
N MET A 90 -12.69 -1.35 15.63
CA MET A 90 -12.02 -0.22 16.28
C MET A 90 -10.49 -0.33 16.21
N MET A 91 -9.97 -1.53 15.87
CA MET A 91 -8.53 -1.86 15.94
C MET A 91 -7.89 -1.40 17.25
N GLU A 92 -8.64 -1.41 18.37
CA GLU A 92 -8.21 -0.84 19.66
C GLU A 92 -7.40 -1.83 20.51
N ASP A 93 -7.52 -3.13 20.24
CA ASP A 93 -6.92 -4.17 21.08
C ASP A 93 -5.42 -4.43 20.86
N ASP A 94 -4.84 -5.04 21.90
CA ASP A 94 -3.42 -5.19 22.27
C ASP A 94 -2.58 -6.10 21.34
N LEU A 95 -2.82 -6.07 20.03
CA LEU A 95 -1.80 -6.45 19.03
C LEU A 95 -0.69 -5.38 19.08
N ALA A 96 0.07 -5.37 20.17
CA ALA A 96 1.13 -4.43 20.47
C ALA A 96 2.32 -4.66 19.52
N GLY A 97 2.17 -4.18 18.29
CA GLY A 97 3.18 -4.30 17.24
C GLY A 97 3.16 -3.09 16.32
N GLN A 98 4.35 -2.66 15.90
CA GLN A 98 4.53 -1.56 14.96
C GLN A 98 3.73 -1.75 13.66
N HIS A 99 3.50 -3.02 13.27
CA HIS A 99 2.67 -3.37 12.12
C HIS A 99 1.19 -2.98 12.31
N TRP A 100 0.60 -3.26 13.48
CA TRP A 100 -0.80 -2.94 13.78
C TRP A 100 -1.02 -1.44 13.91
N GLY A 101 -0.08 -0.74 14.54
CA GLY A 101 -0.07 0.73 14.60
C GLY A 101 -0.06 1.37 13.21
N MET A 102 0.79 0.88 12.31
CA MET A 102 0.83 1.34 10.93
C MET A 102 -0.49 1.07 10.19
N LEU A 103 -1.06 -0.13 10.31
CA LEU A 103 -2.36 -0.44 9.66
C LEU A 103 -3.48 0.50 10.14
N ARG A 104 -3.49 0.85 11.44
CA ARG A 104 -4.43 1.82 12.02
C ARG A 104 -4.29 3.22 11.41
N GLU A 105 -3.08 3.64 11.05
CA GLU A 105 -2.87 4.93 10.37
C GLU A 105 -3.50 4.97 8.97
N PHE A 106 -3.61 3.81 8.29
CA PHE A 106 -4.28 3.70 6.98
C PHE A 106 -5.80 3.59 7.08
N MET A 107 -6.34 3.43 8.29
CA MET A 107 -7.76 3.20 8.48
C MET A 107 -8.62 4.37 7.94
N PRO A 108 -8.36 5.65 8.28
CA PRO A 108 -9.17 6.77 7.76
C PRO A 108 -9.25 6.79 6.22
N MET A 109 -8.14 6.52 5.55
CA MET A 109 -8.09 6.42 4.10
C MET A 109 -8.91 5.23 3.57
N TYR A 110 -8.92 4.10 4.27
CA TYR A 110 -9.76 2.96 3.92
C TYR A 110 -11.26 3.28 4.08
N GLN A 111 -11.65 3.93 5.17
CA GLN A 111 -13.03 4.40 5.40
C GLN A 111 -13.51 5.34 4.28
N ASP A 112 -12.66 6.28 3.85
CA ASP A 112 -13.00 7.21 2.78
C ASP A 112 -13.19 6.52 1.41
N LEU A 113 -12.50 5.40 1.19
CA LEU A 113 -12.48 4.68 -0.09
C LEU A 113 -13.46 3.50 -0.15
N SER A 114 -14.05 3.09 0.98
CA SER A 114 -14.91 1.92 1.08
C SER A 114 -16.37 2.32 1.29
N ILE A 115 -17.27 1.45 0.81
CA ILE A 115 -18.72 1.59 1.00
C ILE A 115 -19.18 0.28 1.63
N VAL A 116 -19.98 0.39 2.69
CA VAL A 116 -20.60 -0.76 3.36
C VAL A 116 -22.04 -0.84 2.90
N GLU A 117 -22.41 -1.94 2.24
CA GLU A 117 -23.81 -2.24 1.94
C GLU A 117 -24.39 -3.03 3.12
N ILE A 118 -25.47 -2.49 3.70
CA ILE A 118 -26.18 -3.13 4.81
C ILE A 118 -27.18 -4.12 4.20
N ASP A 119 -26.99 -5.41 4.48
CA ASP A 119 -27.88 -6.49 4.05
C ASP A 119 -28.54 -7.17 5.27
N ASP A 120 -28.63 -8.51 5.27
CA ASP A 120 -29.36 -9.32 6.28
C ASP A 120 -28.74 -9.34 7.69
N GLY A 121 -27.60 -8.69 7.87
CA GLY A 121 -26.90 -8.59 9.15
C GLY A 121 -26.12 -9.83 9.55
N ALA A 122 -26.02 -10.86 8.69
CA ALA A 122 -25.29 -12.09 8.99
C ALA A 122 -23.77 -11.87 9.18
N THR A 123 -23.26 -10.75 8.66
CA THR A 123 -21.84 -10.38 8.66
C THR A 123 -21.55 -9.12 9.49
N THR A 124 -22.54 -8.60 10.23
CA THR A 124 -22.37 -7.40 11.06
C THR A 124 -21.60 -7.74 12.34
N SER A 125 -20.41 -7.15 12.50
CA SER A 125 -19.68 -7.11 13.77
C SER A 125 -20.14 -5.91 14.59
N PHE A 126 -20.62 -6.13 15.81
CA PHE A 126 -21.00 -5.07 16.77
C PHE A 126 -19.82 -4.64 17.63
#